data_AF-A0A0F7GAE0-F1
#
_entry.id   AF-A0A0F7GAE0-F1
#
_cell.length_a   1.000
_cell.length_b   1.000
_cell.length_c   1.000
_cell.angle_alpha   90.00
_cell.angle_beta   90.00
_cell.angle_gamma   90.00
#
_symmetry.space_group_name_H-M   'P 1'
#
loop_
_entity.id
_entity.type
_entity.pdbx_description
1 polymer ?
#
loop_
_entity_poly.entity_id
_entity_poly.type
_entity_poly.pdbx_seq_one_letter_code
_entity_poly.pdbx_strand_id
1 'polypeptide(L)' 'TCCRPQCGDGCEGGWPIEAWKYFIYDGVVSGGEYLTKDVCRPYPIHPCGHHGNDTYYGECRG' A
#
# COMPACT_ATOMS: atom_id res chain seq x y z
N THR A 1 -13.13 2.96 2.79
CA THR A 1 -11.79 2.37 2.66
C THR A 1 -11.91 1.14 1.78
N CYS A 2 -11.19 1.14 0.66
CA CYS A 2 -11.15 0.06 -0.33
C CYS A 2 -10.25 -1.09 0.15
N CYS A 3 -10.82 -1.99 0.95
CA CYS A 3 -10.13 -3.21 1.42
C CYS A 3 -11.00 -4.44 1.19
N ARG A 4 -11.92 -4.71 2.13
CA ARG A 4 -12.89 -5.83 2.05
C ARG A 4 -14.30 -5.34 2.37
N PRO A 5 -15.35 -5.84 1.69
CA PRO A 5 -15.32 -6.67 0.47
C PRO A 5 -15.22 -5.85 -0.82
N GLN A 6 -15.25 -4.51 -0.70
CA GLN A 6 -15.45 -3.59 -1.83
C GLN A 6 -14.38 -3.72 -2.92
N CYS A 7 -13.13 -4.03 -2.55
CA CYS A 7 -12.02 -4.14 -3.49
C CYS A 7 -11.37 -5.53 -3.51
N GLY A 8 -12.05 -6.53 -2.93
CA GLY A 8 -11.56 -7.90 -2.78
C GLY A 8 -11.18 -8.22 -1.33
N ASP A 9 -9.99 -8.79 -1.15
CA ASP A 9 -9.55 -9.43 0.09
C ASP A 9 -8.31 -8.74 0.71
N GLY A 10 -8.11 -7.45 0.43
CA GLY A 10 -7.01 -6.66 1.00
C GLY A 10 -5.63 -7.24 0.65
N CYS A 11 -4.84 -7.60 1.67
CA CYS A 11 -3.49 -8.15 1.49
C CYS A 11 -3.45 -9.51 0.79
N GLU A 12 -4.58 -10.21 0.69
CA GLU A 12 -4.69 -11.52 0.03
C GLU A 12 -5.10 -11.41 -1.45
N GLY A 13 -5.22 -10.18 -1.97
CA GLY A 13 -5.56 -9.90 -3.36
C GLY A 13 -6.81 -9.04 -3.50
N GLY A 14 -6.98 -8.45 -4.68
CA GLY A 14 -8.09 -7.54 -4.94
C GLY A 14 -8.36 -7.29 -6.41
N TRP A 15 -9.39 -6.47 -6.68
CA TRP A 15 -9.82 -6.12 -8.03
C TRP A 15 -9.37 -4.71 -8.41
N PRO A 16 -8.43 -4.54 -9.35
CA PRO A 16 -7.93 -3.22 -9.74
C PRO A 16 -9.01 -2.25 -10.21
N ILE A 17 -10.07 -2.76 -10.86
CA ILE A 17 -11.18 -1.93 -11.34
C ILE A 17 -11.97 -1.29 -10.19
N GLU A 18 -12.16 -1.99 -9.07
CA GLU A 18 -12.85 -1.45 -7.90
C GLU A 18 -11.98 -0.42 -7.17
N ALA A 19 -10.65 -0.61 -7.17
CA ALA A 19 -9.73 0.39 -6.65
C ALA A 19 -9.80 1.72 -7.43
N TRP A 20 -9.87 1.67 -8.77
CA TRP A 20 -10.05 2.87 -9.59
C TRP A 20 -11.41 3.53 -9.38
N LYS A 21 -12.49 2.76 -9.20
CA LYS A 21 -13.80 3.32 -8.84
C LYS A 21 -13.75 4.04 -7.50
N TYR A 22 -13.13 3.45 -6.48
CA TYR A 22 -12.95 4.09 -5.18
C TYR A 22 -12.16 5.40 -5.29
N PHE A 23 -11.09 5.43 -6.10
CA PHE A 23 -10.35 6.66 -6.39
C PHE A 23 -11.23 7.76 -6.97
N ILE A 24 -12.16 7.42 -7.87
CA ILE A 24 -13.06 8.40 -8.51
C ILE A 24 -14.14 8.90 -7.54
N TYR A 25 -14.76 8.00 -6.75
CA TYR A 25 -15.96 8.33 -5.98
C TYR A 25 -15.68 8.77 -4.53
N ASP A 26 -14.73 8.13 -3.86
CA ASP A 26 -14.37 8.42 -2.46
C ASP A 26 -13.09 9.26 -2.36
N GLY A 27 -12.18 9.07 -3.32
CA GLY A 27 -10.86 9.67 -3.31
C GLY A 27 -9.84 8.93 -2.45
N VAL A 28 -8.57 9.27 -2.64
CA VAL A 28 -7.44 8.78 -1.83
C VAL A 28 -6.63 9.96 -1.31
N VAL A 29 -6.16 9.85 -0.08
CA VAL A 29 -5.33 10.88 0.55
C VAL A 29 -3.88 10.79 0.07
N SER A 30 -3.08 11.83 0.34
CA SER A 30 -1.64 11.78 0.09
C SER A 30 -0.95 10.67 0.89
N GLY A 31 0.08 10.10 0.30
CA GLY A 31 0.90 9.05 0.89
C GLY A 31 2.30 9.04 0.30
N GLY A 32 3.15 8.17 0.83
CA GLY A 32 4.52 7.98 0.38
C GLY A 32 5.02 6.60 0.78
N GLU A 33 6.31 6.37 0.59
CA GLU A 33 6.99 5.15 1.00
C GLU A 33 6.96 4.94 2.52
N TYR A 34 7.39 3.77 2.96
CA TYR A 34 7.53 3.44 4.38
C TYR A 34 8.34 4.52 5.12
N LEU A 35 7.83 4.98 6.27
CA LEU A 35 8.38 6.06 7.10
C LEU A 35 8.44 7.45 6.46
N THR A 36 7.80 7.69 5.31
CA THR A 36 7.66 9.04 4.75
C THR A 36 6.95 9.95 5.73
N LYS A 37 7.53 11.13 5.97
CA LYS A 37 6.98 12.18 6.84
C LYS A 37 6.16 13.17 6.02
N ASP A 38 5.36 13.99 6.70
CA ASP A 38 4.60 15.10 6.10
C ASP A 38 3.58 14.66 5.01
N VAL A 39 3.10 13.42 5.09
CA VAL A 39 2.01 12.88 4.24
C VAL A 39 0.84 12.39 5.11
N CYS A 40 -0.36 12.28 4.54
CA CYS A 40 -1.53 11.86 5.32
C CYS A 40 -1.43 10.38 5.74
N ARG A 41 -1.07 9.48 4.83
CA ARG A 41 -0.93 8.05 5.11
C ARG A 41 0.26 7.43 4.34
N PRO A 42 1.44 7.26 4.97
CA PRO A 42 2.56 6.53 4.37
C PRO A 42 2.28 5.03 4.28
N TYR A 43 2.97 4.32 3.39
CA TYR A 43 2.82 2.88 3.24
C TYR A 43 3.22 2.16 4.55
N PRO A 44 2.34 1.34 5.14
CA PRO A 44 2.56 0.81 6.49
C PRO A 44 3.41 -0.45 6.54
N ILE A 45 3.58 -1.15 5.42
CA ILE A 45 4.30 -2.43 5.37
C ILE A 45 5.78 -2.15 5.25
N HIS A 46 6.57 -2.72 6.17
CA HIS A 46 8.02 -2.63 6.11
C HIS A 46 8.53 -3.24 4.80
N PRO A 47 9.36 -2.52 4.02
CA PRO A 47 10.12 -3.14 2.95
C PRO A 47 11.07 -4.16 3.57
N CYS A 48 11.32 -5.25 2.85
CA CYS A 48 12.19 -6.31 3.33
C CYS A 48 12.87 -7.00 2.15
N GLY A 49 13.97 -7.70 2.42
CA GLY A 49 14.76 -8.43 1.43
C GLY A 49 15.85 -7.57 0.75
N HIS A 50 16.72 -8.25 -0.01
CA HIS A 50 17.75 -7.62 -0.83
C HIS A 50 17.27 -7.47 -2.27
N HIS A 51 16.97 -6.24 -2.68
CA HIS A 51 16.59 -5.91 -4.06
C HIS A 51 17.60 -4.95 -4.68
N GLY A 52 18.52 -5.48 -5.49
CA GLY A 52 19.44 -4.66 -6.30
C GLY A 52 20.19 -3.58 -5.49
N ASN A 53 19.99 -2.32 -5.88
CA ASN A 53 20.60 -1.14 -5.25
C ASN A 53 19.65 -0.42 -4.27
N ASP A 54 18.55 -1.05 -3.88
CA ASP A 54 17.57 -0.45 -2.98
C ASP A 54 18.10 -0.43 -1.54
N THR A 55 17.59 0.52 -0.76
CA THR A 55 17.91 0.63 0.66
C THR A 55 17.51 -0.66 1.39
N TYR A 56 18.44 -1.27 2.13
CA TYR A 56 18.14 -2.49 2.87
C TYR A 56 17.44 -2.17 4.19
N TYR A 57 16.22 -2.69 4.35
CA TYR A 57 15.38 -2.48 5.54
C TYR A 57 15.35 -3.69 6.49
N GLY A 58 15.93 -4.84 6.11
CA GLY A 58 15.96 -6.07 6.90
C GLY A 58 15.39 -7.28 6.16
N GLU A 59 15.51 -8.46 6.77
CA GLU A 59 14.96 -9.71 6.24
C GLU A 59 13.43 -9.75 6.30
N CYS A 60 12.81 -10.38 5.31
CA CYS A 60 11.37 -10.58 5.30
C CYS A 60 10.95 -11.56 6.40
N ARG A 61 10.00 -11.13 7.24
CA ARG A 61 9.33 -12.03 8.20
C ARG A 61 7.96 -12.41 7.64
N GLY A 62 7.82 -13.68 7.30
CA GLY A 62 6.53 -14.30 6.95
C GLY A 62 5.68 -14.60 8.17
#